data_AF-A0A2A4NUM5-F1
#
_entry.id   AF-A0A2A4NUM5-F1
#
_cell.length_a   1.000
_cell.length_b   1.000
_cell.length_c   1.000
_cell.angle_alpha   90.00
_cell.angle_beta   90.00
_cell.angle_gamma   90.00
#
_symmetry.space_group_name_H-M   'P 1'
#
loop_
_entity.id
_entity.type
_entity.pdbx_description
1 polymer ?
#
loop_
_entity_poly.entity_id
_entity_poly.type
_entity_poly.pdbx_seq_one_letter_code
_entity_poly.pdbx_strand_id
1 'polypeptide(L)'
;MGFNNYEEDLPSLKKLISLKTNIAVNGKYLYNKTREYEKGQNPIKLNREYTFIYFQTLGYIDVHDFMEQVSLKKANQEEQLDLEKNRLDHHYEDEYYVGYFFGEKNEIINTKLIISKATAKVIWVLAYWELENKQSEYVYNGHINYQEGNMSFYFKSTENNLNRSAFIALACDERVKIMNFLRGAYCGYDWNGNPVVGEILFQRVQSREEQNKHSVNRNINPAICQYINGKRWVIPTKMLYSVYDLSTKSKFAQLMENYKKTFQVFFITMENGIHTMQLSILDNSGNAQLKIKGHALYKGVFEISSSGQMLIGQFKNTNTDLPLSIFINTNPIDTDAYTGSLVGVSQLDKCFNGKIYAFTNTKENPNFSSETSEINSALLKDIPAIVLTDYKKMFKNNPIKKYLLKTTVKEPVNYIKRFLGDFKLLFLNDKKEAQEAVLIIKENGCVDLNYKHLYYEGSYTLTEGAVLSIYLTVCNGIPHCGHLMIKINEQFDAYKDCYKGSWQYLDSAFNPMVSEVVMLPLKNTSLEKKIYKLLMND
;
A
#
# COMPACT_ATOMS: atom_id res chain seq x y z
N MET A 1 -24.77 54.58 -16.51
CA MET A 1 -23.41 54.98 -16.95
C MET A 1 -22.46 53.94 -16.34
N GLY A 2 -22.06 52.85 -16.99
CA GLY A 2 -21.42 52.75 -18.30
C GLY A 2 -19.90 52.75 -18.10
N PHE A 3 -19.32 51.62 -17.64
CA PHE A 3 -17.87 51.43 -17.39
C PHE A 3 -17.07 51.47 -18.71
N ASN A 4 -16.99 52.62 -19.38
CA ASN A 4 -16.31 52.74 -20.68
C ASN A 4 -14.92 53.36 -20.64
N ASN A 5 -14.39 53.76 -19.48
CA ASN A 5 -13.03 54.30 -19.33
C ASN A 5 -12.31 53.65 -18.13
N TYR A 6 -12.20 52.32 -18.07
CA TYR A 6 -11.36 51.67 -17.05
C TYR A 6 -9.94 51.48 -17.59
N GLU A 7 -9.02 52.33 -17.16
CA GLU A 7 -7.58 52.16 -17.41
C GLU A 7 -6.95 51.38 -16.23
N GLU A 8 -6.37 50.22 -16.54
CA GLU A 8 -5.86 49.26 -15.54
C GLU A 8 -4.59 49.75 -14.82
N ASP A 9 -3.92 50.74 -15.40
CA ASP A 9 -2.66 51.30 -14.93
C ASP A 9 -2.83 52.47 -13.96
N LEU A 10 -4.02 53.07 -13.89
CA LEU A 10 -4.30 54.18 -12.97
C LEU A 10 -4.53 53.68 -11.53
N PRO A 11 -4.17 54.49 -10.51
CA PRO A 11 -4.48 54.17 -9.12
C PRO A 11 -6.00 54.07 -8.94
N SER A 12 -6.50 52.87 -8.62
CA SER A 12 -7.91 52.66 -8.29
C SER A 12 -8.07 52.22 -6.85
N LEU A 13 -9.19 52.59 -6.24
CA LEU A 13 -9.53 52.16 -4.87
C LEU A 13 -9.50 50.62 -4.75
N LYS A 14 -9.91 49.92 -5.82
CA LYS A 14 -9.83 48.46 -5.95
C LYS A 14 -8.39 47.95 -5.89
N LYS A 15 -7.46 48.60 -6.61
CA LYS A 15 -6.03 48.25 -6.63
C LYS A 15 -5.37 48.56 -5.28
N LEU A 16 -5.70 49.70 -4.67
CA LEU A 16 -5.21 50.12 -3.34
C LEU A 16 -5.65 49.15 -2.24
N ILE A 17 -6.93 48.78 -2.19
CA ILE A 17 -7.45 47.84 -1.20
C ILE A 17 -6.86 46.44 -1.44
N SER A 18 -6.85 45.97 -2.69
CA SER A 18 -6.24 44.68 -3.03
C SER A 18 -4.75 44.61 -2.66
N LEU A 19 -4.00 45.69 -2.80
CA LEU A 19 -2.58 45.78 -2.41
C LEU A 19 -2.39 45.77 -0.88
N LYS A 20 -3.29 46.40 -0.12
CA LYS A 20 -3.17 46.49 1.34
C LYS A 20 -3.75 45.28 2.09
N THR A 21 -4.72 44.58 1.51
CA THR A 21 -5.43 43.48 2.18
C THR A 21 -5.21 42.11 1.53
N ASN A 22 -4.58 42.04 0.35
CA ASN A 22 -4.51 40.84 -0.50
C ASN A 22 -5.88 40.24 -0.88
N ILE A 23 -6.96 41.00 -0.71
CA ILE A 23 -8.32 40.57 -1.04
C ILE A 23 -8.80 41.30 -2.30
N ALA A 24 -9.18 40.54 -3.32
CA ALA A 24 -9.79 41.10 -4.53
C ALA A 24 -11.20 41.63 -4.23
N VAL A 25 -11.38 42.95 -4.27
CA VAL A 25 -12.66 43.61 -3.97
C VAL A 25 -13.60 43.56 -5.18
N ASN A 26 -14.75 42.91 -5.02
CA ASN A 26 -15.85 42.90 -5.98
C ASN A 26 -16.75 44.15 -5.80
N GLY A 27 -16.50 45.19 -6.58
CA GLY A 27 -17.29 46.43 -6.53
C GLY A 27 -18.78 46.25 -6.87
N LYS A 28 -19.15 45.25 -7.69
CA LYS A 28 -20.55 44.94 -8.01
C LYS A 28 -21.28 44.36 -6.77
N TYR A 29 -20.58 43.56 -5.97
CA TYR A 29 -21.11 43.02 -4.71
C TYR A 29 -21.41 44.15 -3.72
N LEU A 30 -20.45 45.07 -3.51
CA LEU A 30 -20.64 46.23 -2.63
C LEU A 30 -21.78 47.13 -3.10
N TYR A 31 -21.82 47.47 -4.40
CA TYR A 31 -22.90 48.29 -4.98
C TYR A 31 -24.29 47.68 -4.77
N ASN A 32 -24.43 46.36 -4.94
CA ASN A 32 -25.69 45.68 -4.72
C ASN A 32 -26.11 45.75 -3.24
N LYS A 33 -25.16 45.59 -2.31
CA LYS A 33 -25.42 45.68 -0.86
C LYS A 33 -25.83 47.10 -0.45
N THR A 34 -25.20 48.12 -1.02
CA THR A 34 -25.55 49.53 -0.78
C THR A 34 -26.98 49.80 -1.24
N ARG A 35 -27.38 49.29 -2.42
CA ARG A 35 -28.76 49.37 -2.90
C ARG A 35 -29.77 48.60 -2.03
N GLU A 36 -29.38 47.48 -1.42
CA GLU A 36 -30.24 46.75 -0.49
C GLU A 36 -30.52 47.61 0.76
N TYR A 37 -29.48 48.26 1.29
CA TYR A 37 -29.60 49.19 2.41
C TYR A 37 -30.45 50.43 2.08
N GLU A 38 -30.21 51.09 0.95
CA GLU A 38 -31.01 52.24 0.49
C GLU A 38 -32.50 51.91 0.33
N LYS A 39 -32.83 50.64 0.09
CA LYS A 39 -34.21 50.12 0.02
C LYS A 39 -34.79 49.73 1.38
N GLY A 40 -34.07 49.98 2.47
CA GLY A 40 -34.50 49.70 3.84
C GLY A 40 -34.31 48.25 4.30
N GLN A 41 -33.54 47.43 3.58
CA GLN A 41 -33.27 46.06 4.01
C GLN A 41 -32.25 46.03 5.14
N ASN A 42 -32.72 45.71 6.35
CA ASN A 42 -31.92 45.48 7.54
C ASN A 42 -32.36 44.16 8.20
N PRO A 43 -31.44 43.35 8.74
CA PRO A 43 -29.98 43.55 8.80
C PRO A 43 -29.25 43.31 7.46
N ILE A 44 -28.08 43.92 7.30
CA ILE A 44 -27.27 43.80 6.07
C ILE A 44 -26.30 42.63 6.24
N LYS A 45 -26.55 41.55 5.50
CA LYS A 45 -25.70 40.36 5.49
C LYS A 45 -24.54 40.55 4.51
N LEU A 46 -23.33 40.73 5.04
CA LEU A 46 -22.07 40.94 4.29
C LEU A 46 -21.06 39.81 4.52
N ASN A 47 -20.18 39.55 3.55
CA ASN A 47 -18.99 38.72 3.76
C ASN A 47 -17.99 39.45 4.68
N ARG A 48 -17.23 38.72 5.53
CA ARG A 48 -16.27 39.29 6.50
C ARG A 48 -15.29 40.27 5.84
N GLU A 49 -14.72 39.85 4.72
CA GLU A 49 -13.74 40.60 3.91
C GLU A 49 -14.24 41.97 3.43
N TYR A 50 -15.57 42.14 3.33
CA TYR A 50 -16.21 43.34 2.81
C TYR A 50 -16.85 44.18 3.90
N THR A 51 -16.88 43.71 5.15
CA THR A 51 -17.62 44.35 6.24
C THR A 51 -17.07 45.75 6.51
N PHE A 52 -15.76 45.84 6.76
CA PHE A 52 -15.08 47.11 7.00
C PHE A 52 -15.21 48.07 5.81
N ILE A 53 -14.92 47.58 4.59
CA ILE A 53 -14.98 48.38 3.36
C ILE A 53 -16.40 48.90 3.12
N TYR A 54 -17.41 48.07 3.38
CA TYR A 54 -18.81 48.43 3.16
C TYR A 54 -19.28 49.56 4.07
N PHE A 55 -19.02 49.48 5.39
CA PHE A 55 -19.44 50.54 6.31
C PHE A 55 -18.68 51.84 6.05
N GLN A 56 -17.40 51.76 5.68
CA GLN A 56 -16.64 52.92 5.20
C GLN A 56 -17.23 53.53 3.93
N THR A 57 -17.70 52.73 2.98
CA THR A 57 -18.37 53.27 1.78
C THR A 57 -19.69 53.96 2.07
N LEU A 58 -20.34 53.63 3.19
CA LEU A 58 -21.55 54.30 3.68
C LEU A 58 -21.23 55.56 4.51
N GLY A 59 -19.95 55.86 4.76
CA GLY A 59 -19.50 57.02 5.54
C GLY A 59 -19.25 56.75 7.03
N TYR A 60 -19.30 55.49 7.47
CA TYR A 60 -19.09 55.09 8.87
C TYR A 60 -17.70 54.49 9.09
N ILE A 61 -17.17 54.60 10.30
CA ILE A 61 -15.84 54.09 10.65
C ILE A 61 -15.81 52.56 10.60
N ASP A 62 -16.83 51.93 11.19
CA ASP A 62 -17.02 50.48 11.26
C ASP A 62 -18.50 50.13 11.53
N VAL A 63 -18.78 48.86 11.87
CA VAL A 63 -20.12 48.39 12.19
C VAL A 63 -20.67 49.09 13.44
N HIS A 64 -19.84 49.28 14.47
CA HIS A 64 -20.26 49.90 15.74
C HIS A 64 -20.66 51.36 15.54
N ASP A 65 -19.85 52.11 14.79
CA ASP A 65 -20.16 53.50 14.42
C ASP A 65 -21.47 53.61 13.62
N PHE A 66 -21.70 52.67 12.69
CA PHE A 66 -22.98 52.57 11.98
C PHE A 66 -24.16 52.28 12.92
N MET A 67 -23.99 51.38 13.89
CA MET A 67 -25.06 51.02 14.84
C MET A 67 -25.43 52.16 15.79
N GLU A 68 -24.45 52.98 16.18
CA GLU A 68 -24.66 54.14 17.07
C GLU A 68 -25.30 55.32 16.35
N GLN A 69 -24.98 55.53 15.06
CA GLN A 69 -25.44 56.68 14.30
C GLN A 69 -26.77 56.45 13.56
N VAL A 70 -27.14 55.19 13.28
CA VAL A 70 -28.38 54.88 12.55
C VAL A 70 -29.50 54.47 13.50
N SER A 71 -30.62 55.20 13.43
CA SER A 71 -31.88 54.88 14.14
C SER A 71 -32.55 53.63 13.57
N LEU A 72 -32.03 52.46 13.89
CA LEU A 72 -32.63 51.16 13.58
C LEU A 72 -33.55 50.69 14.71
N LYS A 73 -34.51 49.81 14.39
CA LYS A 73 -35.29 49.10 15.42
C LYS A 73 -34.34 48.24 16.26
N LYS A 74 -34.52 48.24 17.58
CA LYS A 74 -33.66 47.53 18.55
C LYS A 74 -33.41 46.05 18.20
N ALA A 75 -34.42 45.34 17.71
CA ALA A 75 -34.29 43.95 17.24
C ALA A 75 -33.28 43.80 16.07
N ASN A 76 -33.28 44.75 15.13
CA ASN A 76 -32.33 44.75 14.01
C ASN A 76 -30.92 45.15 14.48
N GLN A 77 -30.83 45.93 15.56
CA GLN A 77 -29.53 46.31 16.14
C GLN A 77 -28.87 45.14 16.84
N GLU A 78 -29.64 44.40 17.64
CA GLU A 78 -29.20 43.17 18.29
C GLU A 78 -28.82 42.10 17.25
N GLU A 79 -29.63 41.92 16.20
CA GLU A 79 -29.31 40.97 15.11
C GLU A 79 -28.03 41.34 14.35
N GLN A 80 -27.77 42.63 14.09
CA GLN A 80 -26.56 43.08 13.39
C GLN A 80 -25.29 42.93 14.25
N LEU A 81 -25.38 43.18 15.57
CA LEU A 81 -24.28 42.98 16.51
C LEU A 81 -24.01 41.49 16.78
N ASP A 82 -25.03 40.66 16.81
CA ASP A 82 -24.88 39.20 16.90
C ASP A 82 -24.25 38.62 15.63
N LEU A 83 -24.55 39.18 14.45
CA LEU A 83 -23.86 38.82 13.21
C LEU A 83 -22.37 39.14 13.28
N GLU A 84 -21.94 40.16 14.02
CA GLU A 84 -20.54 40.52 14.22
C GLU A 84 -19.85 39.68 15.31
N LYS A 85 -20.50 39.48 16.46
CA LYS A 85 -19.99 38.63 17.56
C LYS A 85 -19.83 37.16 17.13
N ASN A 86 -20.83 36.60 16.45
CA ASN A 86 -20.73 35.22 15.92
C ASN A 86 -19.61 35.06 14.89
N ARG A 87 -19.10 36.14 14.27
CA ARG A 87 -17.95 36.11 13.36
C ARG A 87 -16.60 36.12 14.06
N LEU A 88 -16.53 36.63 15.30
CA LEU A 88 -15.32 36.64 16.11
C LEU A 88 -15.11 35.31 16.86
N ASP A 89 -16.20 34.66 17.30
CA ASP A 89 -16.15 33.47 18.16
C ASP A 89 -16.09 32.11 17.42
N HIS A 90 -16.27 32.05 16.11
CA HIS A 90 -16.24 30.78 15.35
C HIS A 90 -14.95 30.60 14.54
N HIS A 91 -14.03 29.75 15.00
CA HIS A 91 -13.08 28.92 14.21
C HIS A 91 -12.80 29.29 12.72
N TYR A 92 -12.18 30.44 12.45
CA TYR A 92 -11.74 30.86 11.10
C TYR A 92 -10.20 30.78 10.90
N GLU A 93 -9.51 29.91 11.63
CA GLU A 93 -8.08 29.67 11.41
C GLU A 93 -7.88 28.67 10.27
N ASP A 94 -6.87 28.96 9.42
CA ASP A 94 -6.41 28.02 8.41
C ASP A 94 -5.91 26.75 9.08
N GLU A 95 -6.31 25.60 8.55
CA GLU A 95 -5.78 24.32 9.02
C GLU A 95 -4.60 23.88 8.16
N TYR A 96 -3.52 23.50 8.83
CA TYR A 96 -2.26 23.09 8.21
C TYR A 96 -2.10 21.57 8.33
N TYR A 97 -1.79 20.94 7.19
CA TYR A 97 -1.54 19.51 7.12
C TYR A 97 -0.27 19.20 6.32
N VAL A 98 0.44 18.16 6.73
CA VAL A 98 1.54 17.56 5.96
C VAL A 98 1.01 16.28 5.33
N GLY A 99 1.05 16.21 4.00
CA GLY A 99 0.55 15.06 3.25
C GLY A 99 1.66 14.10 2.84
N TYR A 100 1.34 12.82 2.76
CA TYR A 100 2.22 11.73 2.35
C TYR A 100 1.50 10.87 1.32
N PHE A 101 2.12 10.66 0.16
CA PHE A 101 1.62 9.72 -0.85
C PHE A 101 2.77 9.06 -1.60
N PHE A 102 2.53 7.87 -2.17
CA PHE A 102 3.55 7.16 -2.93
C PHE A 102 3.67 7.77 -4.32
N GLY A 103 4.88 8.20 -4.69
CA GLY A 103 5.17 8.98 -5.90
C GLY A 103 5.66 8.15 -7.10
N GLU A 104 6.11 8.86 -8.13
CA GLU A 104 6.49 8.29 -9.44
C GLU A 104 7.81 7.53 -9.44
N LYS A 105 8.74 7.90 -8.55
CA LYS A 105 10.08 7.30 -8.44
C LYS A 105 10.15 6.15 -7.42
N ASN A 106 9.02 5.53 -7.10
CA ASN A 106 8.90 4.55 -6.00
C ASN A 106 9.36 5.12 -4.63
N GLU A 107 9.15 6.42 -4.45
CA GLU A 107 9.49 7.16 -3.25
C GLU A 107 8.25 7.84 -2.70
N ILE A 108 8.20 8.03 -1.39
CA ILE A 108 7.10 8.76 -0.75
C ILE A 108 7.37 10.25 -0.89
N ILE A 109 6.37 10.98 -1.37
CA ILE A 109 6.43 12.42 -1.56
C ILE A 109 5.69 13.10 -0.41
N ASN A 110 6.36 14.07 0.19
CA ASN A 110 5.77 14.96 1.18
C ASN A 110 5.09 16.16 0.49
N THR A 111 3.96 16.55 1.03
CA THR A 111 3.16 17.67 0.50
C THR A 111 2.65 18.55 1.62
N LYS A 112 2.21 19.76 1.26
CA LYS A 112 1.55 20.69 2.17
C LYS A 112 0.11 20.82 1.74
N LEU A 113 -0.83 20.72 2.67
CA LEU A 113 -2.23 21.05 2.42
C LEU A 113 -2.67 22.13 3.41
N ILE A 114 -3.22 23.21 2.89
CA ILE A 114 -3.73 24.34 3.67
C ILE A 114 -5.21 24.45 3.34
N ILE A 115 -6.06 24.30 4.36
CA ILE A 115 -7.51 24.41 4.24
C ILE A 115 -7.94 25.71 4.89
N SER A 116 -8.37 26.68 4.08
CA SER A 116 -8.89 27.95 4.58
C SER A 116 -10.40 27.87 4.75
N LYS A 117 -10.85 27.68 6.00
CA LYS A 117 -12.28 27.62 6.35
C LYS A 117 -13.03 28.92 6.03
N ALA A 118 -12.36 30.06 6.11
CA ALA A 118 -12.96 31.36 5.84
C ALA A 118 -13.34 31.55 4.37
N THR A 119 -12.50 31.06 3.46
CA THR A 119 -12.66 31.29 2.01
C THR A 119 -13.14 30.05 1.24
N ALA A 120 -13.31 28.91 1.94
CA ALA A 120 -13.55 27.59 1.34
C ALA A 120 -12.53 27.24 0.23
N LYS A 121 -11.31 27.75 0.36
CA LYS A 121 -10.19 27.48 -0.55
C LYS A 121 -9.27 26.45 0.05
N VAL A 122 -8.68 25.65 -0.82
CA VAL A 122 -7.65 24.69 -0.47
C VAL A 122 -6.42 24.94 -1.32
N ILE A 123 -5.26 24.95 -0.69
CA ILE A 123 -3.96 25.05 -1.36
C ILE A 123 -3.21 23.76 -1.09
N TRP A 124 -2.81 23.08 -2.15
CA TRP A 124 -1.99 21.88 -2.08
C TRP A 124 -0.65 22.13 -2.75
N VAL A 125 0.44 21.90 -2.04
CA VAL A 125 1.80 22.14 -2.54
C VAL A 125 2.55 20.81 -2.59
N LEU A 126 2.96 20.41 -3.80
CA LEU A 126 3.83 19.27 -4.03
C LEU A 126 5.29 19.73 -4.01
N ALA A 127 6.12 19.12 -3.16
CA ALA A 127 7.55 19.37 -3.14
C ALA A 127 8.30 18.20 -3.78
N TYR A 128 8.95 18.43 -4.92
CA TYR A 128 9.81 17.45 -5.57
C TYR A 128 11.29 17.79 -5.35
N TRP A 129 12.08 16.76 -5.04
CA TRP A 129 13.53 16.88 -5.01
C TRP A 129 14.10 16.53 -6.40
N GLU A 130 14.79 17.49 -7.00
CA GLU A 130 15.56 17.30 -8.23
C GLU A 130 16.93 16.67 -7.93
N LEU A 131 17.60 16.18 -8.98
CA LEU A 131 18.87 15.43 -8.90
C LEU A 131 19.98 16.18 -8.13
N GLU A 132 19.94 17.51 -8.09
CA GLU A 132 20.93 18.36 -7.41
C GLU A 132 20.53 18.76 -5.97
N ASN A 133 19.59 18.04 -5.34
CA ASN A 133 18.97 18.43 -4.06
C ASN A 133 18.25 19.78 -4.10
N LYS A 134 17.94 20.31 -5.28
CA LYS A 134 17.09 21.48 -5.44
C LYS A 134 15.63 21.07 -5.30
N GLN A 135 14.87 21.79 -4.48
CA GLN A 135 13.45 21.53 -4.26
C GLN A 135 12.62 22.40 -5.22
N SER A 136 11.76 21.76 -6.00
CA SER A 136 10.77 22.42 -6.86
C SER A 136 9.38 22.24 -6.26
N GLU A 137 8.66 23.35 -6.05
CA GLU A 137 7.31 23.36 -5.50
C GLU A 137 6.27 23.60 -6.60
N TYR A 138 5.23 22.76 -6.62
CA TYR A 138 4.07 22.92 -7.50
C TYR A 138 2.84 23.21 -6.65
N VAL A 139 2.23 24.37 -6.86
CA VAL A 139 1.09 24.86 -6.08
C VAL A 139 -0.20 24.64 -6.85
N TYR A 140 -1.14 23.94 -6.20
CA TYR A 140 -2.46 23.63 -6.70
C TYR A 140 -3.50 24.37 -5.88
N ASN A 141 -4.32 25.18 -6.54
CA ASN A 141 -5.42 25.91 -5.91
C ASN A 141 -6.74 25.22 -6.24
N GLY A 142 -7.56 24.98 -5.22
CA GLY A 142 -8.84 24.31 -5.35
C GLY A 142 -9.91 24.89 -4.45
N HIS A 143 -11.12 24.35 -4.61
CA HIS A 143 -12.27 24.65 -3.78
C HIS A 143 -12.71 23.40 -3.02
N ILE A 144 -13.28 23.63 -1.83
CA ILE A 144 -13.78 22.55 -0.99
C ILE A 144 -15.22 22.23 -1.35
N ASN A 145 -15.48 20.96 -1.68
CA ASN A 145 -16.82 20.42 -1.86
C ASN A 145 -17.12 19.43 -0.75
N TYR A 146 -18.08 19.76 0.12
CA TYR A 146 -18.55 18.87 1.19
C TYR A 146 -19.80 18.11 0.74
N GLN A 147 -19.80 16.79 0.88
CA GLN A 147 -20.96 15.93 0.64
C GLN A 147 -20.99 14.80 1.66
N GLU A 148 -22.07 14.70 2.46
CA GLU A 148 -22.39 13.54 3.31
C GLU A 148 -21.20 12.94 4.09
N GLY A 149 -20.41 13.78 4.77
CA GLY A 149 -19.24 13.30 5.53
C GLY A 149 -18.00 12.97 4.68
N ASN A 150 -17.91 13.53 3.48
CA ASN A 150 -16.73 13.50 2.63
C ASN A 150 -16.34 14.92 2.21
N MET A 151 -15.02 15.14 2.10
CA MET A 151 -14.46 16.39 1.60
C MET A 151 -13.73 16.11 0.29
N SER A 152 -14.05 16.83 -0.77
CA SER A 152 -13.34 16.69 -2.03
C SER A 152 -12.78 18.02 -2.51
N PHE A 153 -11.63 17.92 -3.18
CA PHE A 153 -10.87 19.04 -3.70
C PHE A 153 -10.66 18.81 -5.18
N TYR A 154 -11.09 19.77 -5.99
CA TYR A 154 -10.75 19.81 -7.40
C TYR A 154 -9.78 20.95 -7.65
N PHE A 155 -8.61 20.62 -8.17
CA PHE A 155 -7.55 21.58 -8.47
C PHE A 155 -7.53 21.85 -9.98
N LYS A 156 -7.71 23.13 -10.35
CA LYS A 156 -7.57 23.60 -11.75
C LYS A 156 -6.22 24.30 -11.89
N SER A 157 -5.44 23.93 -12.90
CA SER A 157 -4.26 24.69 -13.29
C SER A 157 -4.70 25.99 -13.96
N THR A 158 -4.32 27.14 -13.41
CA THR A 158 -4.50 28.45 -14.05
C THR A 158 -3.21 28.95 -14.72
N GLU A 159 -2.05 28.45 -14.31
CA GLU A 159 -0.75 28.95 -14.76
C GLU A 159 0.26 27.80 -14.74
N ASN A 160 0.49 27.16 -15.90
CA ASN A 160 1.72 26.50 -16.35
C ASN A 160 1.43 25.47 -17.45
N ASN A 161 2.36 25.33 -18.40
CA ASN A 161 2.32 24.41 -19.54
C ASN A 161 2.23 22.91 -19.17
N LEU A 162 2.19 22.58 -17.89
CA LEU A 162 1.89 21.24 -17.37
C LEU A 162 0.46 21.25 -16.82
N ASN A 163 -0.51 21.12 -17.72
CA ASN A 163 -1.93 20.93 -17.37
C ASN A 163 -2.09 19.64 -16.55
N ARG A 164 -2.00 19.74 -15.23
CA ARG A 164 -2.24 18.62 -14.32
C ARG A 164 -3.42 18.95 -13.44
N SER A 165 -4.63 18.69 -13.93
CA SER A 165 -5.79 18.66 -13.04
C SER A 165 -5.57 17.52 -12.04
N ALA A 166 -5.75 17.83 -10.76
CA ALA A 166 -5.71 16.85 -9.69
C ALA A 166 -7.03 16.90 -8.93
N PHE A 167 -7.43 15.75 -8.41
CA PHE A 167 -8.58 15.63 -7.55
C PHE A 167 -8.20 14.82 -6.31
N ILE A 168 -8.67 15.26 -5.15
CA ILE A 168 -8.47 14.57 -3.89
C ILE A 168 -9.84 14.41 -3.24
N ALA A 169 -10.13 13.20 -2.77
CA ALA A 169 -11.31 12.92 -1.95
C ALA A 169 -10.85 12.37 -0.60
N LEU A 170 -11.23 13.06 0.48
CA LEU A 170 -10.95 12.71 1.87
C LEU A 170 -12.22 12.20 2.55
N ALA A 171 -12.05 11.16 3.36
CA ALA A 171 -13.07 10.73 4.32
C ALA A 171 -13.10 11.71 5.48
N CYS A 172 -14.27 12.30 5.77
CA CYS A 172 -14.41 13.37 6.75
C CYS A 172 -15.69 13.22 7.58
N ASP A 173 -15.64 12.46 8.67
CA ASP A 173 -16.78 12.39 9.60
C ASP A 173 -16.87 13.64 10.51
N GLU A 174 -17.89 13.70 11.36
CA GLU A 174 -18.09 14.81 12.31
C GLU A 174 -16.92 15.00 13.30
N ARG A 175 -16.03 14.00 13.44
CA ARG A 175 -14.87 14.00 14.34
C ARG A 175 -13.60 14.53 13.69
N VAL A 176 -13.64 15.01 12.45
CA VAL A 176 -12.50 15.66 11.75
C VAL A 176 -11.84 16.75 12.60
N LYS A 177 -12.61 17.46 13.44
CA LYS A 177 -12.06 18.48 14.36
C LYS A 177 -11.07 17.92 15.40
N ILE A 178 -11.17 16.63 15.71
CA ILE A 178 -10.41 15.91 16.75
C ILE A 178 -9.36 14.98 16.13
N MET A 179 -9.47 14.63 14.84
CA MET A 179 -8.56 13.69 14.21
C MET A 179 -7.22 14.31 13.85
N ASN A 180 -6.13 13.62 14.21
CA ASN A 180 -4.77 14.00 13.85
C ASN A 180 -4.41 13.67 12.39
N PHE A 181 -5.19 12.79 11.75
CA PHE A 181 -4.95 12.33 10.39
C PHE A 181 -6.23 12.38 9.55
N LEU A 182 -6.10 12.85 8.31
CA LEU A 182 -7.12 12.72 7.27
C LEU A 182 -6.62 11.74 6.22
N ARG A 183 -7.53 10.90 5.73
CA ARG A 183 -7.21 9.87 4.76
C ARG A 183 -8.09 10.02 3.54
N GLY A 184 -7.51 9.77 2.38
CA GLY A 184 -8.27 9.82 1.14
C GLY A 184 -7.57 9.20 -0.05
N ALA A 185 -8.14 9.44 -1.21
CA ALA A 185 -7.57 9.10 -2.49
C ALA A 185 -7.24 10.39 -3.26
N TYR A 186 -6.14 10.39 -3.99
CA TYR A 186 -5.82 11.38 -5.00
C TYR A 186 -5.92 10.74 -6.39
N CYS A 187 -6.27 11.54 -7.38
CA CYS A 187 -6.13 11.18 -8.78
C CYS A 187 -5.59 12.36 -9.60
N GLY A 188 -4.86 12.05 -10.66
CA GLY A 188 -4.20 13.04 -11.51
C GLY A 188 -3.43 12.37 -12.64
N TYR A 189 -2.34 13.00 -13.05
CA TYR A 189 -1.47 12.50 -14.11
C TYR A 189 -0.02 12.47 -13.66
N ASP A 190 0.72 11.44 -14.07
CA ASP A 190 2.15 11.38 -13.85
C ASP A 190 2.97 12.23 -14.84
N TRP A 191 4.29 12.25 -14.68
CA TRP A 191 5.21 12.96 -15.57
C TRP A 191 5.16 12.51 -17.02
N ASN A 192 4.75 11.27 -17.27
CA ASN A 192 4.58 10.71 -18.61
C ASN A 192 3.15 10.92 -19.15
N GLY A 193 2.28 11.61 -18.41
CA GLY A 193 0.88 11.85 -18.78
C GLY A 193 -0.03 10.64 -18.56
N ASN A 194 0.41 9.60 -17.83
CA ASN A 194 -0.44 8.47 -17.47
C ASN A 194 -1.42 8.88 -16.37
N PRO A 195 -2.71 8.51 -16.47
CA PRO A 195 -3.64 8.64 -15.35
C PRO A 195 -3.14 7.86 -14.13
N VAL A 196 -3.20 8.49 -12.96
CA VAL A 196 -2.82 7.87 -11.69
C VAL A 196 -3.89 8.04 -10.65
N VAL A 197 -4.02 7.04 -9.79
CA VAL A 197 -4.84 7.07 -8.58
C VAL A 197 -3.99 6.52 -7.45
N GLY A 198 -4.04 7.14 -6.27
CA GLY A 198 -3.40 6.54 -5.11
C GLY A 198 -3.99 7.00 -3.80
N GLU A 199 -3.59 6.34 -2.73
CA GLU A 199 -3.95 6.74 -1.37
C GLU A 199 -3.06 7.91 -0.91
N ILE A 200 -3.67 8.85 -0.18
CA ILE A 200 -2.98 9.99 0.42
C ILE A 200 -3.39 10.11 1.90
N LEU A 201 -2.39 10.39 2.74
CA LEU A 201 -2.56 10.60 4.17
C LEU A 201 -2.11 12.02 4.52
N PHE A 202 -2.93 12.77 5.23
CA PHE A 202 -2.61 14.10 5.74
C PHE A 202 -2.53 14.07 7.25
N GLN A 203 -1.42 14.54 7.83
CA GLN A 203 -1.23 14.72 9.26
C GLN A 203 -1.44 16.19 9.62
N ARG A 204 -2.31 16.47 10.58
CA ARG A 204 -2.54 17.83 11.07
C ARG A 204 -1.32 18.31 11.88
N VAL A 205 -0.94 19.56 11.67
CA VAL A 205 0.13 20.24 12.43
C VAL A 205 -0.40 21.55 13.02
N GLN A 206 0.29 22.07 14.04
CA GLN A 206 -0.21 23.21 14.81
C GLN A 206 0.03 24.55 14.11
N SER A 207 1.07 24.64 13.27
CA SER A 207 1.41 25.89 12.59
C SER A 207 1.99 25.67 11.19
N ARG A 208 2.05 26.77 10.42
CA ARG A 208 2.67 26.82 9.10
C ARG A 208 4.17 26.56 9.14
N GLU A 209 4.86 27.01 10.19
CA GLU A 209 6.28 26.77 10.40
C GLU A 209 6.56 25.27 10.61
N GLU A 210 5.74 24.61 11.43
CA GLU A 210 5.80 23.16 11.64
C GLU A 210 5.54 22.41 10.32
N GLN A 211 4.52 22.81 9.57
CA GLN A 211 4.22 22.25 8.25
C GLN A 211 5.43 22.34 7.30
N ASN A 212 6.07 23.51 7.23
CA ASN A 212 7.24 23.73 6.38
C ASN A 212 8.40 22.84 6.81
N LYS A 213 8.69 22.74 8.11
CA LYS A 213 9.76 21.88 8.63
C LYS A 213 9.52 20.40 8.31
N HIS A 214 8.30 19.92 8.49
CA HIS A 214 7.95 18.51 8.25
C HIS A 214 7.89 18.16 6.76
N SER A 215 7.34 19.03 5.91
CA SER A 215 7.24 18.77 4.47
C SER A 215 8.58 18.62 3.77
N VAL A 216 9.63 19.28 4.25
CA VAL A 216 10.99 19.22 3.69
C VAL A 216 11.81 18.06 4.29
N ASN A 217 11.34 17.45 5.39
CA ASN A 217 12.05 16.37 6.04
C ASN A 217 11.95 15.05 5.24
N ARG A 218 13.08 14.54 4.76
CA ARG A 218 13.14 13.25 4.05
C ARG A 218 12.94 12.03 4.95
N ASN A 219 13.12 12.18 6.27
CA ASN A 219 12.95 11.10 7.22
C ASN A 219 11.48 11.03 7.66
N ILE A 220 10.71 10.21 6.96
CA ILE A 220 9.29 9.98 7.20
C ILE A 220 9.12 8.86 8.23
N ASN A 221 8.10 8.96 9.07
CA ASN A 221 7.80 7.91 10.05
C ASN A 221 7.62 6.55 9.34
N PRO A 222 8.36 5.48 9.72
CA PRO A 222 8.26 4.17 9.07
C PRO A 222 6.86 3.57 9.05
N ALA A 223 6.01 3.86 10.03
CA ALA A 223 4.62 3.40 10.04
C ALA A 223 3.80 4.05 8.92
N ILE A 224 4.02 5.34 8.65
CA ILE A 224 3.41 6.05 7.51
C ILE A 224 3.96 5.48 6.20
N CYS A 225 5.27 5.19 6.14
CA CYS A 225 5.88 4.61 4.96
C CYS A 225 5.26 3.26 4.60
N GLN A 226 5.18 2.35 5.58
CA GLN A 226 4.58 1.03 5.38
C GLN A 226 3.11 1.12 4.96
N TYR A 227 2.38 2.10 5.50
CA TYR A 227 0.97 2.29 5.17
C TYR A 227 0.78 2.73 3.71
N ILE A 228 1.54 3.73 3.26
CA ILE A 228 1.40 4.37 1.94
C ILE A 228 2.10 3.57 0.83
N ASN A 229 3.09 2.74 1.16
CA ASN A 229 3.87 2.05 0.15
C ASN A 229 3.01 1.17 -0.77
N GLY A 230 3.26 1.27 -2.08
CA GLY A 230 2.52 0.51 -3.08
C GLY A 230 1.03 0.88 -3.22
N LYS A 231 0.55 1.93 -2.55
CA LYS A 231 -0.84 2.43 -2.67
C LYS A 231 -1.05 3.38 -3.84
N ARG A 232 -0.20 3.32 -4.86
CA ARG A 232 -0.33 4.08 -6.11
C ARG A 232 -0.57 3.13 -7.28
N TRP A 233 -1.59 3.43 -8.07
CA TRP A 233 -1.91 2.75 -9.31
C TRP A 233 -1.71 3.69 -10.49
N VAL A 234 -0.96 3.23 -11.47
CA VAL A 234 -0.73 3.93 -12.75
C VAL A 234 -1.46 3.18 -13.84
N ILE A 235 -2.27 3.90 -14.61
CA ILE A 235 -2.96 3.36 -15.79
C ILE A 235 -2.09 3.69 -17.01
N PRO A 236 -1.53 2.69 -17.70
CA PRO A 236 -0.76 2.94 -18.91
C PRO A 236 -1.62 3.68 -19.96
N THR A 237 -1.09 4.74 -20.55
CA THR A 237 -1.76 5.46 -21.65
C THR A 237 -1.94 4.63 -22.93
N LYS A 238 -1.29 3.47 -23.03
CA LYS A 238 -1.42 2.59 -24.19
C LYS A 238 -2.85 2.05 -24.28
N MET A 239 -3.59 2.50 -25.29
CA MET A 239 -4.92 1.98 -25.62
C MET A 239 -4.84 0.48 -25.94
N LEU A 240 -5.82 -0.26 -25.42
CA LEU A 240 -5.96 -1.69 -25.60
C LEU A 240 -6.81 -1.97 -26.84
N TYR A 241 -6.36 -2.89 -27.70
CA TYR A 241 -7.10 -3.28 -28.91
C TYR A 241 -7.83 -4.62 -28.74
N SER A 242 -7.36 -5.45 -27.81
CA SER A 242 -7.92 -6.76 -27.48
C SER A 242 -7.99 -6.96 -25.95
N VAL A 243 -8.89 -7.86 -25.51
CA VAL A 243 -8.94 -8.35 -24.11
C VAL A 243 -7.61 -8.99 -23.69
N TYR A 244 -6.86 -9.56 -24.63
CA TYR A 244 -5.53 -10.12 -24.37
C TYR A 244 -4.45 -9.07 -24.11
N ASP A 245 -4.73 -7.80 -24.43
CA ASP A 245 -3.82 -6.69 -24.14
C ASP A 245 -3.99 -6.19 -22.69
N LEU A 246 -5.05 -6.60 -21.98
CA LEU A 246 -5.31 -6.19 -20.59
C LEU A 246 -4.16 -6.53 -19.65
N SER A 247 -3.50 -7.67 -19.87
CA SER A 247 -2.29 -8.05 -19.15
C SER A 247 -1.51 -9.11 -19.92
N THR A 248 -0.22 -9.22 -19.62
CA THR A 248 0.61 -10.33 -20.13
C THR A 248 0.09 -11.71 -19.70
N LYS A 249 -0.64 -11.78 -18.57
CA LYS A 249 -1.30 -12.99 -18.06
C LYS A 249 -2.61 -13.32 -18.79
N SER A 250 -3.30 -12.32 -19.34
CA SER A 250 -4.63 -12.49 -19.95
C SER A 250 -4.61 -13.46 -21.14
N LYS A 251 -3.49 -13.53 -21.86
CA LYS A 251 -3.24 -14.52 -22.93
C LYS A 251 -3.29 -15.96 -22.45
N PHE A 252 -3.02 -16.18 -21.17
CA PHE A 252 -2.98 -17.49 -20.53
C PHE A 252 -4.21 -17.75 -19.67
N ALA A 253 -5.14 -16.80 -19.52
CA ALA A 253 -6.31 -16.96 -18.65
C ALA A 253 -7.17 -18.19 -19.01
N GLN A 254 -7.23 -18.56 -20.29
CA GLN A 254 -7.89 -19.78 -20.76
C GLN A 254 -7.29 -21.06 -20.16
N LEU A 255 -6.00 -21.07 -19.81
CA LEU A 255 -5.39 -22.23 -19.15
C LEU A 255 -6.02 -22.51 -17.79
N MET A 256 -6.61 -21.50 -17.12
CA MET A 256 -7.22 -21.69 -15.80
C MET A 256 -8.39 -22.68 -15.84
N GLU A 257 -9.09 -22.78 -16.97
CA GLU A 257 -10.17 -23.77 -17.15
C GLU A 257 -9.66 -25.20 -16.97
N ASN A 258 -8.44 -25.48 -17.42
CA ASN A 258 -7.82 -26.79 -17.28
C ASN A 258 -7.50 -27.15 -15.83
N TYR A 259 -7.49 -26.19 -14.91
CA TYR A 259 -7.15 -26.38 -13.51
C TYR A 259 -8.34 -26.25 -12.55
N LYS A 260 -9.53 -25.86 -13.06
CA LYS A 260 -10.76 -25.77 -12.27
C LYS A 260 -11.26 -27.16 -11.84
N LYS A 261 -10.62 -27.74 -10.84
CA LYS A 261 -10.93 -29.06 -10.27
C LYS A 261 -10.31 -29.21 -8.88
N THR A 262 -10.49 -30.38 -8.30
CA THR A 262 -9.91 -30.74 -7.01
C THR A 262 -8.74 -31.70 -7.20
N PHE A 263 -7.62 -31.34 -6.59
CA PHE A 263 -6.37 -32.07 -6.56
C PHE A 263 -6.16 -32.71 -5.20
N GLN A 264 -5.70 -33.95 -5.21
CA GLN A 264 -5.11 -34.58 -4.05
C GLN A 264 -3.63 -34.18 -3.99
N VAL A 265 -3.20 -33.54 -2.91
CA VAL A 265 -1.85 -33.00 -2.79
C VAL A 265 -1.06 -33.75 -1.72
N PHE A 266 0.12 -34.22 -2.09
CA PHE A 266 1.13 -34.72 -1.16
C PHE A 266 2.18 -33.64 -0.95
N PHE A 267 2.35 -33.21 0.29
CA PHE A 267 3.36 -32.24 0.69
C PHE A 267 4.48 -32.95 1.43
N ILE A 268 5.71 -32.80 0.92
CA ILE A 268 6.92 -33.37 1.49
C ILE A 268 7.75 -32.22 2.06
N THR A 269 7.90 -32.18 3.37
CA THR A 269 8.72 -31.16 4.06
C THR A 269 10.20 -31.40 3.80
N MET A 270 11.04 -30.38 4.05
CA MET A 270 12.51 -30.53 4.00
C MET A 270 13.05 -31.55 5.00
N GLU A 271 12.34 -31.76 6.12
CA GLU A 271 12.63 -32.81 7.11
C GLU A 271 12.11 -34.21 6.69
N ASN A 272 11.67 -34.36 5.43
CA ASN A 272 11.09 -35.58 4.85
C ASN A 272 9.77 -36.04 5.49
N GLY A 273 9.05 -35.14 6.15
CA GLY A 273 7.68 -35.38 6.64
C GLY A 273 6.68 -35.33 5.49
N ILE A 274 5.72 -36.26 5.45
CA ILE A 274 4.71 -36.33 4.38
C ILE A 274 3.33 -36.01 4.93
N HIS A 275 2.66 -35.04 4.30
CA HIS A 275 1.33 -34.60 4.65
C HIS A 275 0.39 -34.68 3.44
N THR A 276 -0.88 -35.01 3.70
CA THR A 276 -1.91 -35.05 2.66
C THR A 276 -2.84 -33.86 2.80
N MET A 277 -3.11 -33.21 1.66
CA MET A 277 -3.96 -32.04 1.56
C MET A 277 -4.90 -32.18 0.36
N GLN A 278 -5.97 -31.42 0.36
CA GLN A 278 -6.91 -31.33 -0.76
C GLN A 278 -6.94 -29.89 -1.24
N LEU A 279 -6.59 -29.67 -2.50
CA LEU A 279 -6.58 -28.36 -3.13
C LEU A 279 -7.69 -28.28 -4.16
N SER A 280 -8.62 -27.34 -4.03
CA SER A 280 -9.72 -27.15 -4.97
C SER A 280 -9.62 -25.77 -5.60
N ILE A 281 -9.51 -25.70 -6.93
CA ILE A 281 -9.68 -24.45 -7.69
C ILE A 281 -11.14 -24.40 -8.15
N LEU A 282 -11.86 -23.40 -7.67
CA LEU A 282 -13.32 -23.34 -7.69
C LEU A 282 -13.87 -22.78 -8.99
N ASP A 283 -13.17 -21.81 -9.59
CA ASP A 283 -13.64 -21.08 -10.77
C ASP A 283 -12.49 -20.55 -11.64
N ASN A 284 -12.85 -19.97 -12.78
CA ASN A 284 -11.91 -19.44 -13.76
C ASN A 284 -11.23 -18.14 -13.30
N SER A 285 -11.68 -17.53 -12.20
CA SER A 285 -10.99 -16.40 -11.58
C SER A 285 -9.82 -16.85 -10.70
N GLY A 286 -9.64 -18.17 -10.54
CA GLY A 286 -8.55 -18.76 -9.77
C GLY A 286 -8.84 -18.88 -8.29
N ASN A 287 -10.06 -18.56 -7.83
CA ASN A 287 -10.45 -18.74 -6.43
C ASN A 287 -10.21 -20.19 -6.01
N ALA A 288 -9.48 -20.38 -4.91
CA ALA A 288 -9.04 -21.70 -4.49
C ALA A 288 -9.12 -21.89 -2.98
N GLN A 289 -9.23 -23.16 -2.60
CA GLN A 289 -9.27 -23.60 -1.21
C GLN A 289 -8.28 -24.74 -1.01
N LEU A 290 -7.48 -24.66 0.05
CA LEU A 290 -6.62 -25.75 0.50
C LEU A 290 -7.12 -26.25 1.85
N LYS A 291 -7.46 -27.54 1.91
CA LYS A 291 -7.84 -28.24 3.14
C LYS A 291 -6.72 -29.16 3.57
N ILE A 292 -6.22 -28.95 4.79
CA ILE A 292 -5.28 -29.86 5.44
C ILE A 292 -6.08 -30.70 6.43
N LYS A 293 -6.03 -32.04 6.31
CA LYS A 293 -6.91 -32.97 7.04
C LYS A 293 -7.06 -32.58 8.52
N GLY A 294 -8.31 -32.32 8.94
CA GLY A 294 -8.70 -32.13 10.34
C GLY A 294 -8.30 -30.82 11.03
N HIS A 295 -7.55 -29.93 10.38
CA HIS A 295 -6.84 -28.88 11.14
C HIS A 295 -6.89 -27.46 10.55
N ALA A 296 -6.92 -27.28 9.23
CA ALA A 296 -6.85 -25.94 8.66
C ALA A 296 -7.52 -25.84 7.29
N LEU A 297 -8.29 -24.76 7.11
CA LEU A 297 -8.83 -24.32 5.84
C LEU A 297 -8.10 -23.04 5.44
N TYR A 298 -7.57 -23.04 4.23
CA TYR A 298 -6.97 -21.87 3.62
C TYR A 298 -7.80 -21.46 2.42
N LYS A 299 -8.02 -20.16 2.27
CA LYS A 299 -8.67 -19.56 1.09
C LYS A 299 -7.70 -18.62 0.40
N GLY A 300 -7.75 -18.61 -0.92
CA GLY A 300 -6.79 -17.87 -1.71
C GLY A 300 -7.19 -17.79 -3.18
N VAL A 301 -6.26 -17.27 -3.98
CA VAL A 301 -6.41 -17.15 -5.42
C VAL A 301 -5.14 -17.68 -6.08
N PHE A 302 -5.32 -18.48 -7.13
CA PHE A 302 -4.27 -18.82 -8.08
C PHE A 302 -4.28 -17.85 -9.24
N GLU A 303 -3.10 -17.40 -9.62
CA GLU A 303 -2.86 -16.67 -10.86
C GLU A 303 -1.91 -17.46 -11.75
N ILE A 304 -2.05 -17.29 -13.06
CA ILE A 304 -1.09 -17.84 -14.02
C ILE A 304 0.03 -16.82 -14.21
N SER A 305 1.27 -17.29 -14.11
CA SER A 305 2.46 -16.52 -14.49
C SER A 305 2.35 -16.03 -15.94
N SER A 306 3.01 -14.91 -16.29
CA SER A 306 2.89 -14.39 -17.66
C SER A 306 3.63 -15.23 -18.72
N SER A 307 4.31 -16.30 -18.34
CA SER A 307 4.83 -17.29 -19.29
C SER A 307 3.84 -18.44 -19.52
N GLY A 308 2.77 -18.53 -18.74
CA GLY A 308 1.85 -19.67 -18.75
C GLY A 308 2.40 -20.94 -18.11
N GLN A 309 3.65 -20.92 -17.62
CA GLN A 309 4.39 -22.12 -17.16
C GLN A 309 4.14 -22.45 -15.68
N MET A 310 3.51 -21.55 -14.93
CA MET A 310 3.25 -21.73 -13.51
C MET A 310 1.91 -21.16 -13.06
N LEU A 311 1.31 -21.84 -12.09
CA LEU A 311 0.26 -21.35 -11.20
C LEU A 311 0.89 -20.86 -9.90
N ILE A 312 0.56 -19.64 -9.51
CA ILE A 312 1.05 -18.98 -8.31
C ILE A 312 -0.15 -18.72 -7.40
N GLY A 313 -0.19 -19.41 -6.27
CA GLY A 313 -1.28 -19.35 -5.31
C GLY A 313 -0.88 -18.60 -4.06
N GLN A 314 -1.69 -17.62 -3.66
CA GLN A 314 -1.56 -16.92 -2.38
C GLN A 314 -2.78 -17.21 -1.52
N PHE A 315 -2.54 -17.71 -0.32
CA PHE A 315 -3.56 -18.22 0.58
C PHE A 315 -3.42 -17.63 1.98
N LYS A 316 -4.53 -17.55 2.70
CA LYS A 316 -4.58 -17.23 4.13
C LYS A 316 -5.42 -18.26 4.88
N ASN A 317 -4.98 -18.59 6.08
CA ASN A 317 -5.76 -19.42 7.00
C ASN A 317 -7.04 -18.68 7.38
N THR A 318 -8.20 -19.32 7.27
CA THR A 318 -9.49 -18.64 7.55
C THR A 318 -9.68 -18.25 9.01
N ASN A 319 -8.94 -18.88 9.92
CA ASN A 319 -9.11 -18.67 11.37
C ASN A 319 -8.01 -17.79 11.97
N THR A 320 -6.81 -17.79 11.37
CA THR A 320 -5.63 -17.13 11.95
C THR A 320 -4.96 -16.13 11.01
N ASP A 321 -5.47 -15.94 9.79
CA ASP A 321 -4.91 -15.07 8.74
C ASP A 321 -3.44 -15.34 8.36
N LEU A 322 -2.86 -16.46 8.83
CA LEU A 322 -1.49 -16.85 8.54
C LEU A 322 -1.30 -17.11 7.04
N PRO A 323 -0.23 -16.57 6.43
CA PRO A 323 0.00 -16.67 5.00
C PRO A 323 0.52 -18.04 4.58
N LEU A 324 0.14 -18.46 3.38
CA LEU A 324 0.64 -19.64 2.70
C LEU A 324 0.77 -19.33 1.20
N SER A 325 1.81 -19.84 0.57
CA SER A 325 2.06 -19.68 -0.87
C SER A 325 2.38 -21.00 -1.50
N ILE A 326 1.82 -21.22 -2.70
CA ILE A 326 1.95 -22.46 -3.45
C ILE A 326 2.32 -22.11 -4.89
N PHE A 327 3.41 -22.67 -5.41
CA PHE A 327 3.74 -22.60 -6.84
C PHE A 327 3.55 -23.99 -7.44
N ILE A 328 2.84 -24.11 -8.55
CA ILE A 328 2.62 -25.37 -9.28
C ILE A 328 3.06 -25.16 -10.73
N ASN A 329 3.86 -26.07 -11.26
CA ASN A 329 4.22 -26.10 -12.67
C ASN A 329 2.99 -26.48 -13.50
N THR A 330 2.68 -25.73 -14.55
CA THR A 330 1.56 -26.04 -15.44
C THR A 330 1.87 -27.18 -16.41
N ASN A 331 3.15 -27.54 -16.56
CA ASN A 331 3.54 -28.73 -17.30
C ASN A 331 3.43 -29.96 -16.39
N PRO A 332 2.49 -30.89 -16.65
CA PRO A 332 2.42 -32.13 -15.90
C PRO A 332 3.69 -32.96 -16.06
N ILE A 333 4.09 -33.66 -15.00
CA ILE A 333 5.13 -34.71 -15.07
C ILE A 333 4.56 -36.00 -15.68
N ASP A 334 3.26 -36.22 -15.46
CA ASP A 334 2.46 -37.31 -16.05
C ASP A 334 1.04 -36.78 -16.27
N THR A 335 0.21 -37.42 -17.09
CA THR A 335 -1.09 -36.88 -17.60
C THR A 335 -1.93 -36.13 -16.57
N ASP A 336 -1.90 -36.56 -15.32
CA ASP A 336 -2.70 -36.06 -14.20
C ASP A 336 -1.88 -35.66 -12.96
N ALA A 337 -0.55 -35.53 -13.10
CA ALA A 337 0.39 -35.30 -12.00
C ALA A 337 1.20 -34.01 -12.20
N TYR A 338 1.07 -33.09 -11.26
CA TYR A 338 1.73 -31.79 -11.27
C TYR A 338 2.71 -31.69 -10.10
N THR A 339 3.79 -30.95 -10.29
CA THR A 339 4.75 -30.65 -9.23
C THR A 339 4.78 -29.18 -8.88
N GLY A 340 5.21 -28.91 -7.66
CA GLY A 340 5.27 -27.58 -7.14
C GLY A 340 6.06 -27.47 -5.86
N SER A 341 5.99 -26.29 -5.27
CA SER A 341 6.50 -26.05 -3.94
C SER A 341 5.53 -25.25 -3.11
N LEU A 342 5.67 -25.35 -1.79
CA LEU A 342 4.83 -24.68 -0.82
C LEU A 342 5.70 -24.07 0.27
N VAL A 343 5.36 -22.84 0.66
CA VAL A 343 5.88 -22.16 1.85
C VAL A 343 4.72 -21.61 2.65
N GLY A 344 4.75 -21.76 3.96
CA GLY A 344 3.73 -21.19 4.84
C GLY A 344 4.20 -21.00 6.27
N VAL A 345 3.34 -20.37 7.06
CA VAL A 345 3.57 -20.17 8.50
C VAL A 345 2.58 -21.04 9.27
N SER A 346 3.10 -21.87 10.18
CA SER A 346 2.28 -22.68 11.08
C SER A 346 1.72 -21.84 12.23
N GLN A 347 0.73 -22.37 12.96
CA GLN A 347 0.18 -21.71 14.16
C GLN A 347 1.21 -21.51 15.30
N LEU A 348 2.41 -22.09 15.18
CA LEU A 348 3.53 -21.90 16.11
C LEU A 348 4.53 -20.84 15.61
N ASP A 349 4.10 -20.03 14.66
CA ASP A 349 4.93 -19.08 13.91
C ASP A 349 6.16 -19.73 13.28
N LYS A 350 6.18 -21.05 13.07
CA LYS A 350 7.28 -21.73 12.38
C LYS A 350 7.01 -21.69 10.88
N CYS A 351 7.99 -21.17 10.13
CA CYS A 351 7.99 -21.31 8.68
C CYS A 351 8.17 -22.79 8.34
N PHE A 352 7.32 -23.30 7.46
CA PHE A 352 7.46 -24.64 6.92
C PHE A 352 7.43 -24.55 5.41
N ASN A 353 8.18 -25.46 4.80
CA ASN A 353 8.41 -25.40 3.38
C ASN A 353 8.66 -26.82 2.83
N GLY A 354 8.49 -26.98 1.52
CA GLY A 354 8.72 -28.27 0.89
C GLY A 354 8.16 -28.38 -0.52
N LYS A 355 8.29 -29.59 -1.08
CA LYS A 355 7.80 -29.94 -2.42
C LYS A 355 6.37 -30.45 -2.33
N ILE A 356 5.57 -30.14 -3.35
CA ILE A 356 4.22 -30.68 -3.49
C ILE A 356 4.08 -31.49 -4.77
N TYR A 357 3.27 -32.52 -4.69
CA TYR A 357 2.81 -33.33 -5.81
C TYR A 357 1.28 -33.29 -5.80
N ALA A 358 0.68 -32.72 -6.84
CA ALA A 358 -0.75 -32.53 -6.97
C ALA A 358 -1.31 -33.45 -8.06
N PHE A 359 -2.28 -34.27 -7.70
CA PHE A 359 -2.89 -35.27 -8.57
C PHE A 359 -4.34 -34.94 -8.84
N THR A 360 -4.74 -34.94 -10.11
CA THR A 360 -6.15 -34.87 -10.49
C THR A 360 -6.74 -36.25 -10.26
N ASN A 361 -7.70 -36.34 -9.34
CA ASN A 361 -8.19 -37.60 -8.83
C ASN A 361 -8.98 -38.36 -9.93
N THR A 362 -8.33 -39.23 -10.71
CA THR A 362 -9.00 -40.17 -11.62
C THR A 362 -9.42 -41.42 -10.84
N LYS A 363 -10.43 -41.27 -9.96
CA LYS A 363 -11.42 -42.25 -9.46
C LYS A 363 -11.89 -41.85 -8.07
N GLU A 364 -13.20 -41.99 -7.87
CA GLU A 364 -13.96 -41.59 -6.69
C GLU A 364 -13.35 -42.16 -5.39
N ASN A 365 -13.15 -41.27 -4.40
CA ASN A 365 -12.90 -41.56 -2.98
C ASN A 365 -11.92 -42.71 -2.63
N PRO A 366 -10.63 -42.43 -2.36
CA PRO A 366 -9.90 -43.23 -1.41
C PRO A 366 -10.38 -42.83 0.00
N ASN A 367 -11.30 -43.63 0.55
CA ASN A 367 -11.64 -43.60 1.97
C ASN A 367 -10.35 -43.87 2.78
N PHE A 368 -9.69 -42.80 3.22
CA PHE A 368 -8.59 -42.89 4.18
C PHE A 368 -9.16 -42.85 5.58
N SER A 369 -9.73 -43.96 6.03
CA SER A 369 -9.99 -44.17 7.45
C SER A 369 -8.67 -44.34 8.20
N SER A 370 -8.63 -43.71 9.37
CA SER A 370 -7.61 -43.70 10.41
C SER A 370 -6.78 -44.98 10.56
N GLU A 371 -5.46 -44.85 10.43
CA GLU A 371 -4.45 -45.16 11.47
C GLU A 371 -3.05 -45.11 10.84
N THR A 372 -2.12 -44.49 11.54
CA THR A 372 -0.70 -44.50 11.18
C THR A 372 -0.11 -45.88 11.42
N SER A 373 -0.06 -46.71 10.38
CA SER A 373 1.03 -47.65 10.07
C SER A 373 0.65 -48.39 8.79
N GLU A 374 1.53 -48.34 7.79
CA GLU A 374 1.40 -49.03 6.49
C GLU A 374 0.31 -48.46 5.57
N ILE A 375 0.70 -47.45 4.78
CA ILE A 375 0.00 -47.09 3.55
C ILE A 375 0.02 -48.33 2.64
N ASN A 376 -1.16 -48.92 2.42
CA ASN A 376 -1.39 -50.06 1.53
C ASN A 376 -0.60 -49.92 0.22
N SER A 377 0.30 -50.85 -0.04
CA SER A 377 1.15 -50.96 -1.23
C SER A 377 0.37 -51.01 -2.56
N ALA A 378 -0.94 -51.23 -2.50
CA ALA A 378 -1.84 -51.21 -3.65
C ALA A 378 -2.17 -49.79 -4.16
N LEU A 379 -2.36 -48.80 -3.27
CA LEU A 379 -2.61 -47.39 -3.64
C LEU A 379 -1.36 -46.69 -4.20
N LEU A 380 -0.19 -47.25 -3.89
CA LEU A 380 1.12 -46.78 -4.35
C LEU A 380 1.40 -47.16 -5.82
N LYS A 381 0.66 -48.10 -6.42
CA LYS A 381 0.87 -48.50 -7.83
C LYS A 381 0.49 -47.41 -8.83
N ASP A 382 -0.40 -46.51 -8.44
CA ASP A 382 -0.91 -45.41 -9.29
C ASP A 382 -0.15 -44.09 -9.06
N ILE A 383 0.86 -44.08 -8.18
CA ILE A 383 1.74 -42.94 -7.95
C ILE A 383 2.88 -43.01 -8.98
N PRO A 384 3.20 -41.93 -9.73
CA PRO A 384 4.27 -41.93 -10.71
C PRO A 384 5.57 -42.47 -10.13
N ALA A 385 6.28 -43.28 -10.92
CA ALA A 385 7.50 -43.96 -10.50
C ALA A 385 8.54 -43.00 -9.86
N ILE A 386 8.56 -41.73 -10.26
CA ILE A 386 9.42 -40.67 -9.68
C ILE A 386 9.08 -40.43 -8.21
N VAL A 387 7.79 -40.24 -7.87
CA VAL A 387 7.34 -40.02 -6.49
C VAL A 387 7.61 -41.25 -5.64
N LEU A 388 7.39 -42.45 -6.18
CA LEU A 388 7.76 -43.71 -5.53
C LEU A 388 9.26 -43.87 -5.31
N THR A 389 10.09 -43.38 -6.23
CA THR A 389 11.55 -43.48 -6.16
C THR A 389 12.11 -42.50 -5.13
N ASP A 390 11.59 -41.28 -5.07
CA ASP A 390 11.94 -40.29 -4.06
C ASP A 390 11.42 -40.71 -2.67
N TYR A 391 10.19 -41.24 -2.61
CA TYR A 391 9.59 -41.80 -1.40
C TYR A 391 10.40 -42.98 -0.83
N LYS A 392 10.80 -43.94 -1.68
CA LYS A 392 11.59 -45.12 -1.27
C LYS A 392 13.01 -44.77 -0.83
N LYS A 393 13.61 -43.70 -1.35
CA LYS A 393 14.93 -43.22 -0.92
C LYS A 393 14.88 -42.58 0.48
N MET A 394 13.77 -41.92 0.83
CA MET A 394 13.65 -41.14 2.07
C MET A 394 13.32 -41.98 3.32
N PHE A 395 12.56 -43.07 3.19
CA PHE A 395 12.11 -43.86 4.35
C PHE A 395 13.17 -44.76 5.00
N LYS A 396 14.42 -44.73 4.54
CA LYS A 396 15.46 -45.61 5.10
C LYS A 396 15.98 -45.15 6.47
N ASN A 397 15.81 -43.89 6.89
CA ASN A 397 16.35 -43.38 8.17
C ASN A 397 15.66 -42.07 8.62
N ASN A 398 14.52 -42.10 9.33
CA ASN A 398 14.25 -41.15 10.42
C ASN A 398 12.91 -41.39 11.15
N PRO A 399 12.87 -41.29 12.49
CA PRO A 399 11.63 -41.33 13.26
C PRO A 399 10.95 -39.96 13.29
N ILE A 400 9.62 -39.98 13.17
CA ILE A 400 8.74 -38.79 13.24
C ILE A 400 8.78 -38.18 14.65
N LYS A 401 9.20 -36.92 14.78
CA LYS A 401 9.01 -36.14 16.02
C LYS A 401 7.76 -35.27 15.94
N LYS A 402 6.92 -35.40 16.97
CA LYS A 402 5.68 -34.64 17.18
C LYS A 402 6.03 -33.40 18.01
N TYR A 403 5.82 -32.19 17.49
CA TYR A 403 5.93 -30.96 18.27
C TYR A 403 4.59 -30.22 18.33
N LEU A 404 4.03 -30.14 19.54
CA LEU A 404 2.98 -29.24 19.99
C LEU A 404 3.60 -28.40 21.10
N LEU A 405 3.37 -27.09 21.15
CA LEU A 405 3.32 -26.29 22.40
C LEU A 405 2.97 -24.81 22.09
N LYS A 406 2.03 -24.26 22.86
CA LYS A 406 1.49 -22.90 22.77
C LYS A 406 2.48 -21.85 23.27
N THR A 407 2.56 -20.69 22.62
CA THR A 407 2.92 -19.42 23.27
C THR A 407 2.19 -18.23 22.63
N THR A 408 1.94 -17.20 23.44
CA THR A 408 1.25 -15.96 23.13
C THR A 408 2.23 -14.88 22.65
N VAL A 409 1.86 -14.13 21.60
CA VAL A 409 2.69 -13.08 21.00
C VAL A 409 2.27 -11.68 21.50
N LYS A 410 3.26 -10.84 21.83
CA LYS A 410 3.13 -9.40 22.15
C LYS A 410 3.61 -8.53 20.97
N GLU A 411 3.13 -7.29 20.98
CA GLU A 411 3.01 -6.28 19.91
C GLU A 411 4.16 -6.08 18.87
N PRO A 412 3.81 -5.75 17.59
CA PRO A 412 4.73 -5.75 16.43
C PRO A 412 5.50 -4.45 16.11
N VAL A 413 5.20 -3.30 16.72
CA VAL A 413 5.56 -1.97 16.14
C VAL A 413 7.07 -1.62 16.17
N ASN A 414 7.87 -2.22 17.05
CA ASN A 414 9.31 -1.89 17.18
C ASN A 414 10.27 -2.78 16.37
N TYR A 415 9.77 -3.81 15.67
CA TYR A 415 10.65 -4.80 15.04
C TYR A 415 11.22 -4.37 13.69
N ILE A 416 10.45 -3.65 12.86
CA ILE A 416 10.83 -3.35 11.46
C ILE A 416 12.14 -2.58 11.37
N LYS A 417 12.42 -1.65 12.29
CA LYS A 417 13.66 -0.86 12.27
C LYS A 417 14.94 -1.72 12.32
N ARG A 418 14.86 -2.91 12.90
CA ARG A 418 15.99 -3.86 12.97
C ARG A 418 16.27 -4.56 11.64
N PHE A 419 15.30 -4.55 10.74
CA PHE A 419 15.36 -5.19 9.43
C PHE A 419 15.68 -4.22 8.30
N LEU A 420 15.93 -2.95 8.60
CA LEU A 420 16.33 -1.98 7.59
C LEU A 420 17.83 -2.09 7.29
N GLY A 421 18.17 -2.04 6.00
CA GLY A 421 19.55 -2.08 5.53
C GLY A 421 19.90 -3.34 4.73
N ASP A 422 21.19 -3.64 4.68
CA ASP A 422 21.75 -4.64 3.78
C ASP A 422 21.98 -5.96 4.52
N PHE A 423 21.44 -7.02 3.96
CA PHE A 423 21.53 -8.38 4.45
C PHE A 423 22.11 -9.30 3.39
N LYS A 424 22.78 -10.34 3.87
CA LYS A 424 23.20 -11.49 3.10
C LYS A 424 22.26 -12.64 3.43
N LEU A 425 21.77 -13.32 2.40
CA LEU A 425 20.99 -14.55 2.52
C LEU A 425 21.89 -15.72 2.18
N LEU A 426 22.06 -16.64 3.12
CA LEU A 426 22.81 -17.89 2.93
C LEU A 426 21.82 -19.05 2.93
N PHE A 427 21.92 -19.91 1.92
CA PHE A 427 21.05 -21.07 1.77
C PHE A 427 21.76 -22.15 0.95
N LEU A 428 21.21 -23.36 0.97
CA LEU A 428 21.67 -24.47 0.13
C LEU A 428 20.71 -24.67 -1.05
N ASN A 429 21.25 -24.97 -2.23
CA ASN A 429 20.45 -25.42 -3.36
C ASN A 429 20.11 -26.93 -3.25
N ASP A 430 19.33 -27.44 -4.19
CA ASP A 430 18.94 -28.86 -4.26
C ASP A 430 20.14 -29.84 -4.32
N LYS A 431 21.33 -29.37 -4.73
CA LYS A 431 22.58 -30.15 -4.75
C LYS A 431 23.36 -30.03 -3.44
N LYS A 432 22.79 -29.41 -2.40
CA LYS A 432 23.45 -29.07 -1.14
C LYS A 432 24.68 -28.16 -1.32
N GLU A 433 24.72 -27.36 -2.38
CA GLU A 433 25.78 -26.39 -2.60
C GLU A 433 25.40 -25.05 -1.96
N ALA A 434 26.35 -24.45 -1.26
CA ALA A 434 26.22 -23.13 -0.67
C ALA A 434 25.91 -22.06 -1.74
N GLN A 435 24.90 -21.24 -1.47
CA GLN A 435 24.52 -20.10 -2.29
C GLN A 435 24.46 -18.84 -1.43
N GLU A 436 24.57 -17.68 -2.09
CA GLU A 436 24.41 -16.37 -1.46
C GLU A 436 23.51 -15.47 -2.31
N ALA A 437 22.73 -14.63 -1.64
CA ALA A 437 22.03 -13.49 -2.25
C ALA A 437 22.18 -12.26 -1.37
N VAL A 438 22.12 -11.07 -1.97
CA VAL A 438 22.15 -9.79 -1.26
C VAL A 438 20.73 -9.22 -1.23
N LEU A 439 20.23 -8.93 -0.03
CA LEU A 439 18.90 -8.40 0.23
C LEU A 439 19.03 -7.00 0.83
N ILE A 440 18.36 -6.01 0.24
CA ILE A 440 18.32 -4.64 0.75
C ILE A 440 16.88 -4.33 1.13
N ILE A 441 16.63 -4.09 2.41
CA ILE A 441 15.29 -3.72 2.91
C ILE A 441 15.29 -2.23 3.21
N LYS A 442 14.41 -1.49 2.53
CA LYS A 442 14.37 -0.03 2.57
C LYS A 442 13.25 0.47 3.48
N GLU A 443 13.45 1.67 4.05
CA GLU A 443 12.48 2.33 4.94
C GLU A 443 11.13 2.64 4.27
N ASN A 444 11.13 2.77 2.94
CA ASN A 444 9.93 3.02 2.16
C ASN A 444 9.06 1.76 1.95
N GLY A 445 9.41 0.60 2.53
CA GLY A 445 8.65 -0.64 2.36
C GLY A 445 9.06 -1.47 1.13
N CYS A 446 10.03 -0.99 0.35
CA CYS A 446 10.57 -1.70 -0.81
C CYS A 446 11.70 -2.64 -0.41
N VAL A 447 11.91 -3.66 -1.23
CA VAL A 447 13.02 -4.61 -1.09
C VAL A 447 13.69 -4.79 -2.44
N ASP A 448 15.01 -4.82 -2.44
CA ASP A 448 15.79 -5.27 -3.58
C ASP A 448 16.51 -6.57 -3.21
N LEU A 449 16.53 -7.56 -4.11
CA LEU A 449 17.33 -8.77 -3.96
C LEU A 449 18.21 -8.97 -5.19
N ASN A 450 19.50 -9.22 -5.01
CA ASN A 450 20.41 -9.63 -6.07
C ASN A 450 20.86 -11.08 -5.86
N TYR A 451 20.58 -11.94 -6.84
CA TYR A 451 20.96 -13.36 -6.84
C TYR A 451 21.30 -13.83 -8.25
N LYS A 452 22.50 -14.37 -8.48
CA LYS A 452 22.94 -14.95 -9.77
C LYS A 452 22.68 -14.04 -10.99
N HIS A 453 23.00 -12.76 -10.86
CA HIS A 453 22.75 -11.71 -11.88
C HIS A 453 21.28 -11.39 -12.14
N LEU A 454 20.36 -11.98 -11.38
CA LEU A 454 18.96 -11.59 -11.34
C LEU A 454 18.78 -10.55 -10.25
N TYR A 455 18.15 -9.45 -10.63
CA TYR A 455 17.73 -8.41 -9.72
C TYR A 455 16.22 -8.50 -9.55
N TYR A 456 15.79 -8.66 -8.30
CA TYR A 456 14.40 -8.69 -7.90
C TYR A 456 14.07 -7.42 -7.16
N GLU A 457 12.89 -6.87 -7.43
CA GLU A 457 12.27 -5.86 -6.58
C GLU A 457 11.02 -6.44 -5.95
N GLY A 458 10.70 -5.91 -4.78
CA GLY A 458 9.62 -6.42 -3.98
C GLY A 458 9.09 -5.43 -2.97
N SER A 459 8.11 -5.92 -2.24
CA SER A 459 7.62 -5.30 -1.03
C SER A 459 7.70 -6.30 0.11
N TYR A 460 7.77 -5.77 1.32
CA TYR A 460 7.68 -6.59 2.52
C TYR A 460 6.43 -6.23 3.32
N THR A 461 5.87 -7.26 3.96
CA THR A 461 4.77 -7.12 4.91
C THR A 461 5.12 -7.86 6.18
N LEU A 462 4.89 -7.22 7.32
CA LEU A 462 4.95 -7.87 8.61
C LEU A 462 3.59 -8.47 8.93
N THR A 463 3.49 -9.79 9.05
CA THR A 463 2.23 -10.45 9.44
C THR A 463 2.16 -10.67 10.95
N GLU A 464 0.94 -10.91 11.45
CA GLU A 464 0.76 -11.44 12.80
C GLU A 464 1.59 -12.73 12.97
N GLY A 465 2.31 -12.85 14.10
CA GLY A 465 3.32 -13.90 14.33
C GLY A 465 4.78 -13.47 14.17
N ALA A 466 5.04 -12.18 13.90
CA ALA A 466 6.39 -11.63 13.71
C ALA A 466 7.14 -12.32 12.56
N VAL A 467 6.47 -12.47 11.42
CA VAL A 467 7.05 -12.97 10.17
C VAL A 467 7.14 -11.82 9.18
N LEU A 468 8.36 -11.61 8.68
CA LEU A 468 8.65 -10.71 7.58
C LEU A 468 8.46 -11.48 6.27
N SER A 469 7.32 -11.26 5.62
CA SER A 469 7.01 -11.79 4.29
C SER A 469 7.49 -10.81 3.23
N ILE A 470 8.36 -11.27 2.35
CA ILE A 470 8.97 -10.48 1.27
C ILE A 470 8.55 -11.11 -0.06
N TYR A 471 7.78 -10.36 -0.84
CA TYR A 471 7.31 -10.77 -2.17
C TYR A 471 8.22 -10.15 -3.22
N LEU A 472 8.87 -10.99 -4.02
CA LEU A 472 9.89 -10.59 -4.98
C LEU A 472 9.42 -10.85 -6.41
N THR A 473 9.72 -9.91 -7.31
CA THR A 473 9.51 -10.02 -8.75
C THR A 473 10.79 -9.61 -9.48
N VAL A 474 11.21 -10.35 -10.51
CA VAL A 474 12.42 -9.99 -11.28
C VAL A 474 12.18 -8.76 -12.15
N CYS A 475 13.08 -7.77 -12.05
CA CYS A 475 13.05 -6.57 -12.89
C CYS A 475 13.80 -6.83 -14.18
N ASN A 476 13.15 -7.50 -15.14
CA ASN A 476 13.62 -7.62 -16.54
C ASN A 476 12.50 -8.10 -17.51
N GLY A 477 11.24 -7.84 -17.18
CA GLY A 477 10.10 -8.21 -18.05
C GLY A 477 9.74 -9.70 -18.06
N ILE A 478 10.40 -10.53 -17.24
CA ILE A 478 10.06 -11.93 -17.01
C ILE A 478 9.55 -12.05 -15.57
N PRO A 479 8.28 -12.41 -15.31
CA PRO A 479 7.80 -12.55 -13.95
C PRO A 479 8.29 -13.86 -13.37
N HIS A 480 9.45 -13.80 -12.73
CA HIS A 480 9.79 -14.77 -11.71
C HIS A 480 9.27 -14.25 -10.39
N CYS A 481 8.53 -15.09 -9.67
CA CYS A 481 8.01 -14.76 -8.35
C CYS A 481 8.88 -15.48 -7.31
N GLY A 482 9.32 -14.74 -6.30
CA GLY A 482 9.93 -15.30 -5.10
C GLY A 482 9.10 -14.91 -3.89
N HIS A 483 9.02 -15.80 -2.90
CA HIS A 483 8.46 -15.47 -1.60
C HIS A 483 9.44 -15.90 -0.51
N LEU A 484 10.00 -14.90 0.16
CA LEU A 484 10.90 -15.07 1.29
C LEU A 484 10.12 -14.78 2.58
N MET A 485 10.06 -15.75 3.48
CA MET A 485 9.47 -15.59 4.81
C MET A 485 10.59 -15.68 5.86
N ILE A 486 10.86 -14.60 6.57
CA ILE A 486 11.84 -14.54 7.65
C ILE A 486 11.13 -14.44 8.99
N LYS A 487 11.50 -15.27 9.96
CA LYS A 487 10.95 -15.17 11.31
C LYS A 487 11.80 -14.21 12.16
N ILE A 488 11.12 -13.25 12.77
CA ILE A 488 11.78 -12.16 13.51
C ILE A 488 12.20 -12.57 14.91
N ASN A 489 11.44 -13.49 15.52
CA ASN A 489 11.63 -13.90 16.92
C ASN A 489 12.49 -15.17 17.08
N GLU A 490 12.84 -15.84 15.99
CA GLU A 490 13.71 -17.03 16.02
C GLU A 490 15.08 -16.62 15.53
N GLN A 491 15.91 -16.22 16.49
CA GLN A 491 17.33 -15.98 16.25
C GLN A 491 17.99 -17.31 15.92
N PHE A 492 18.94 -17.29 14.99
CA PHE A 492 19.81 -18.43 14.79
C PHE A 492 20.62 -18.62 16.09
N ASP A 493 20.36 -19.67 16.86
CA ASP A 493 20.67 -19.87 18.29
C ASP A 493 22.09 -19.46 18.76
N ALA A 494 23.06 -19.35 17.85
CA ALA A 494 24.44 -18.96 18.13
C ALA A 494 24.78 -17.49 17.87
N TYR A 495 23.92 -16.70 17.20
CA TYR A 495 24.30 -15.38 16.68
C TYR A 495 23.19 -14.33 16.77
N LYS A 496 23.48 -13.27 17.53
CA LYS A 496 22.66 -12.05 17.59
C LYS A 496 22.54 -11.45 16.18
N ASP A 497 21.32 -11.03 15.83
CA ASP A 497 20.96 -10.41 14.54
C ASP A 497 21.04 -11.33 13.31
N CYS A 498 21.09 -12.65 13.49
CA CYS A 498 20.90 -13.63 12.42
C CYS A 498 19.50 -14.26 12.51
N TYR A 499 18.80 -14.32 11.38
CA TYR A 499 17.40 -14.74 11.32
C TYR A 499 17.23 -15.96 10.43
N LYS A 500 16.42 -16.92 10.86
CA LYS A 500 16.04 -18.08 10.06
C LYS A 500 14.75 -17.80 9.27
N GLY A 501 14.65 -18.39 8.09
CA GLY A 501 13.47 -18.28 7.25
C GLY A 501 13.40 -19.36 6.18
N SER A 502 12.42 -19.20 5.30
CA SER A 502 12.20 -20.05 4.14
C SER A 502 12.10 -19.20 2.89
N TRP A 503 12.75 -19.63 1.81
CA TRP A 503 12.71 -18.96 0.53
C TRP A 503 12.13 -19.88 -0.54
N GLN A 504 10.98 -19.50 -1.09
CA GLN A 504 10.42 -20.07 -2.32
C GLN A 504 10.90 -19.23 -3.50
N TYR A 505 11.50 -19.86 -4.51
CA TYR A 505 12.03 -19.18 -5.69
C TYR A 505 11.99 -20.08 -6.92
N LEU A 506 12.42 -19.56 -8.07
CA LEU A 506 12.58 -20.33 -9.29
C LEU A 506 14.06 -20.52 -9.60
N ASP A 507 14.45 -21.73 -9.98
CA ASP A 507 15.80 -21.95 -10.52
C ASP A 507 15.96 -21.34 -11.93
N SER A 508 17.17 -21.49 -12.50
CA SER A 508 17.47 -21.02 -13.87
C SER A 508 16.66 -21.73 -14.96
N ALA A 509 16.03 -22.86 -14.65
CA ALA A 509 15.17 -23.63 -15.53
C ALA A 509 13.67 -23.43 -15.21
N PHE A 510 13.33 -22.43 -14.40
CA PHE A 510 11.96 -22.07 -14.00
C PHE A 510 11.24 -23.14 -13.17
N ASN A 511 11.99 -24.04 -12.53
CA ASN A 511 11.40 -25.00 -11.60
C ASN A 511 11.20 -24.34 -10.23
N PRO A 512 10.05 -24.60 -9.57
CA PRO A 512 9.80 -24.11 -8.23
C PRO A 512 10.73 -24.78 -7.22
N MET A 513 11.57 -23.97 -6.59
CA MET A 513 12.53 -24.36 -5.56
C MET A 513 12.12 -23.81 -4.20
N VAL A 514 12.58 -24.47 -3.16
CA VAL A 514 12.43 -24.06 -1.77
C VAL A 514 13.74 -24.34 -1.04
N SER A 515 14.21 -23.37 -0.27
CA SER A 515 15.36 -23.53 0.60
C SER A 515 15.08 -22.96 1.99
N GLU A 516 15.67 -23.55 3.01
CA GLU A 516 15.90 -22.83 4.27
C GLU A 516 16.96 -21.77 4.05
N VAL A 517 16.77 -20.61 4.67
CA VAL A 517 17.65 -19.46 4.50
C VAL A 517 18.00 -18.85 5.84
N VAL A 518 19.25 -18.45 5.96
CA VAL A 518 19.75 -17.64 7.08
C VAL A 518 20.06 -16.24 6.55
N MET A 519 19.38 -15.26 7.14
CA MET A 519 19.58 -13.84 6.85
C MET A 519 20.51 -13.24 7.91
N LEU A 520 21.62 -12.63 7.48
CA LEU A 520 22.58 -11.97 8.35
C LEU A 520 22.93 -10.56 7.83
N PRO A 521 23.29 -9.60 8.67
CA PRO A 521 23.72 -8.28 8.23
C PRO A 521 24.99 -8.37 7.37
N LEU A 522 25.04 -7.64 6.26
CA LEU A 522 26.14 -7.70 5.28
C LEU A 522 27.51 -7.36 5.89
N LYS A 523 27.55 -6.60 6.98
CA LYS A 523 28.78 -6.15 7.65
C LYS A 523 29.50 -7.25 8.46
N ASN A 524 28.97 -8.48 8.54
CA ASN A 524 29.48 -9.52 9.44
C ASN A 524 30.10 -10.75 8.73
N THR A 525 31.23 -10.54 8.03
CA THR A 525 31.91 -11.59 7.23
C THR A 525 32.49 -12.75 8.05
N SER A 526 32.78 -12.55 9.35
CA SER A 526 33.33 -13.61 10.21
C SER A 526 32.33 -14.71 10.56
N LEU A 527 31.03 -14.40 10.55
CA LEU A 527 29.95 -15.34 10.84
C LEU A 527 29.63 -16.27 9.67
N GLU A 528 29.84 -15.80 8.45
CA GLU A 528 29.47 -16.49 7.21
C GLU A 528 30.05 -17.90 7.13
N LYS A 529 31.37 -18.05 7.37
CA LYS A 529 32.04 -19.35 7.35
C LYS A 529 31.52 -20.31 8.43
N LYS A 530 31.04 -19.79 9.56
CA LYS A 530 30.48 -20.61 10.64
C LYS A 530 29.04 -21.04 10.33
N ILE A 531 28.23 -20.14 9.77
CA ILE A 531 26.86 -20.45 9.35
C ILE A 531 26.86 -21.48 8.21
N TYR A 532 27.76 -21.36 7.23
CA TYR A 532 27.87 -22.38 6.18
C TYR A 532 28.24 -23.76 6.71
N LYS A 533 29.15 -23.84 7.69
CA LYS A 533 29.46 -25.11 8.34
C LYS A 533 28.26 -25.70 9.06
N LEU A 534 27.40 -24.88 9.66
CA LEU A 534 26.19 -25.34 10.33
C LEU A 534 25.15 -25.81 9.31
N LEU A 535 24.90 -25.03 8.25
CA LEU A 535 23.99 -25.40 7.16
C LEU A 535 24.39 -26.71 6.46
N MET A 536 25.69 -27.02 6.40
CA MET A 536 26.22 -28.24 5.77
C MET A 536 26.23 -29.46 6.71
N ASN A 537 26.15 -29.25 8.03
CA ASN A 537 26.24 -30.30 9.05
C ASN A 537 24.88 -30.74 9.59
N ASP A 538 23.84 -29.96 9.35
CA ASP A 538 22.41 -30.32 9.54
C ASP A 538 21.85 -30.95 8.25
#